data_AF-A0A7C2FR84-F1
#
_entry.id   AF-A0A7C2FR84-F1
#
_cell.length_a   1.000
_cell.length_b   1.000
_cell.length_c   1.000
_cell.angle_alpha   90.00
_cell.angle_beta   90.00
_cell.angle_gamma   90.00
#
_symmetry.space_group_name_H-M   'P 1'
#
loop_
_entity.id
_entity.type
_entity.pdbx_description
1 polymer ?
#
loop_
_entity_poly.entity_id
_entity_poly.type
_entity_poly.pdbx_seq_one_letter_code
_entity_poly.pdbx_strand_id
1 'polypeptide(L)' 'MRVLFVEGGDREALEALARALPHPYWLLEGEGVCLLQVFGASAEAEARAREVPGVRVWAFRLQDGVVYRGCGRKSATSP' A
#
# COMPACT_ATOMS: atom_id res chain seq x y z
N MET A 1 7.83 10.34 -2.82
CA MET A 1 7.14 9.12 -3.31
C MET A 1 5.65 9.22 -2.99
N ARG A 2 4.75 8.78 -3.86
CA ARG A 2 3.30 8.74 -3.58
C ARG A 2 2.94 7.43 -2.90
N VAL A 3 2.10 7.46 -1.87
CA VAL A 3 1.61 6.28 -1.16
C VAL A 3 0.09 6.31 -1.18
N LEU A 4 -0.51 5.20 -1.62
CA LEU A 4 -1.96 5.02 -1.69
C LEU A 4 -2.38 4.08 -0.56
N PHE A 5 -3.46 4.44 0.13
CA PHE A 5 -4.11 3.63 1.15
C PHE A 5 -5.52 3.30 0.68
N VAL A 6 -5.87 2.03 0.70
CA VAL A 6 -7.19 1.52 0.33
C VAL A 6 -7.69 0.65 1.48
N GLU A 7 -8.70 1.11 2.19
CA GLU A 7 -9.30 0.38 3.30
C GLU A 7 -10.65 -0.21 2.86
N GLY A 8 -10.90 -1.47 3.17
CA GLY A 8 -12.16 -2.15 2.82
C GLY A 8 -12.40 -3.39 3.68
N GLY A 9 -13.66 -3.84 3.73
CA GLY A 9 -14.05 -5.07 4.44
C GLY A 9 -13.83 -6.35 3.61
N ASP A 10 -13.68 -6.23 2.29
CA ASP A 10 -13.46 -7.36 1.39
C ASP A 10 -11.97 -7.55 1.11
N ARG A 11 -11.38 -8.54 1.76
CA ARG A 11 -9.97 -8.89 1.59
C ARG A 11 -9.65 -9.32 0.16
N GLU A 12 -10.51 -10.11 -0.48
CA GLU A 12 -10.24 -10.66 -1.81
C GLU A 12 -10.22 -9.55 -2.87
N ALA A 13 -11.11 -8.57 -2.75
CA ALA A 13 -11.12 -7.38 -3.59
C ALA A 13 -9.81 -6.57 -3.45
N LEU A 14 -9.31 -6.39 -2.22
CA LEU A 14 -8.06 -5.68 -1.96
C LEU A 14 -6.83 -6.46 -2.49
N GLU A 15 -6.81 -7.80 -2.34
CA GLU A 15 -5.76 -8.63 -2.93
C GLU A 15 -5.77 -8.60 -4.46
N ALA A 16 -6.95 -8.64 -5.09
CA ALA A 16 -7.09 -8.54 -6.53
C ALA A 16 -6.57 -7.20 -7.06
N LEU A 17 -6.93 -6.09 -6.38
CA LEU A 17 -6.39 -4.77 -6.68
C LEU A 17 -4.86 -4.74 -6.56
N ALA A 18 -4.30 -5.28 -5.46
CA ALA A 18 -2.87 -5.32 -5.23
C ALA A 18 -2.11 -6.08 -6.33
N ARG A 19 -2.62 -7.26 -6.73
CA ARG A 19 -2.04 -8.07 -7.81
C ARG A 19 -2.09 -7.40 -9.18
N ALA A 20 -3.07 -6.52 -9.39
CA ALA A 20 -3.27 -5.85 -10.67
C ALA A 20 -2.46 -4.55 -10.82
N LEU A 21 -1.77 -4.11 -9.77
CA LEU A 21 -0.93 -2.90 -9.77
C LEU A 21 0.55 -3.28 -9.85
N PRO A 22 1.35 -2.63 -10.72
CA PRO A 22 2.79 -2.88 -10.84
C PRO A 22 3.59 -2.14 -9.75
N HIS A 23 3.12 -2.18 -8.50
CA HIS A 23 3.64 -1.39 -7.40
C HIS A 23 3.89 -2.27 -6.17
N PRO A 24 4.97 -2.03 -5.39
CA PRO A 24 5.14 -2.67 -4.10
C PRO A 24 3.96 -2.34 -3.18
N TYR A 25 3.51 -3.32 -2.40
CA TYR A 25 2.41 -3.13 -1.47
C TYR A 25 2.59 -3.89 -0.16
N TRP A 26 1.85 -3.44 0.86
CA TRP A 26 1.53 -4.21 2.05
C TRP A 26 0.03 -4.36 2.16
N LEU A 27 -0.43 -5.55 2.50
CA LEU A 27 -1.81 -5.82 2.89
C LEU A 27 -1.81 -6.08 4.39
N LEU A 28 -2.50 -5.22 5.13
CA LEU A 28 -2.62 -5.29 6.58
C LEU A 28 -4.04 -5.70 6.94
N GLU A 29 -4.15 -6.48 8.00
CA GLU A 29 -5.42 -6.87 8.62
C GLU A 29 -5.58 -6.12 9.94
N GLY A 30 -6.76 -5.53 10.15
CA GLY A 30 -7.17 -4.90 11.40
C GLY A 30 -8.48 -5.51 11.90
N GLU A 31 -8.99 -5.02 13.02
CA GLU A 31 -10.27 -5.50 13.57
C GLU A 31 -11.44 -5.14 12.65
N GLY A 32 -11.88 -6.12 11.85
CA GLY A 32 -13.02 -6.00 10.94
C GLY A 32 -12.74 -5.24 9.63
N VAL A 33 -11.48 -4.89 9.35
CA VAL A 33 -11.08 -4.18 8.11
C VAL A 33 -9.75 -4.68 7.58
N CYS A 34 -9.57 -4.57 6.27
CA CYS A 34 -8.30 -4.74 5.59
C CYS A 34 -7.80 -3.40 5.06
N LEU A 35 -6.49 -3.20 5.09
CA LEU A 35 -5.83 -1.99 4.59
C LEU A 35 -4.74 -2.38 3.59
N LEU A 36 -4.92 -1.99 2.34
CA LEU A 36 -3.90 -2.09 1.30
C LEU A 36 -3.11 -0.77 1.24
N GLN A 37 -1.80 -0.85 1.45
CA GLN A 37 -0.87 0.25 1.28
C GLN A 37 -0.01 0.01 0.04
N VAL A 38 -0.10 0.89 -0.96
CA VAL A 38 0.65 0.80 -2.23
C VAL A 38 1.69 1.92 -2.32
N PHE A 39 2.94 1.54 -2.55
CA PHE A 39 4.08 2.47 -2.63
C PHE A 39 4.39 2.85 -4.08
N GLY A 40 4.69 4.13 -4.31
CA GLY A 40 4.99 4.63 -5.66
C GLY A 40 3.75 4.64 -6.57
N ALA A 41 2.55 4.66 -6.00
CA ALA A 41 1.31 4.59 -6.75
C ALA A 41 1.17 5.74 -7.77
N SER A 42 0.73 5.41 -8.99
CA SER A 42 0.39 6.40 -10.03
C SER A 42 -1.00 7.03 -9.78
N ALA A 43 -1.39 7.99 -10.62
CA ALA A 43 -2.77 8.50 -10.64
C ALA A 43 -3.77 7.42 -11.11
N GLU A 44 -3.34 6.57 -12.05
CA GLU A 44 -4.14 5.45 -12.55
C GLU A 44 -4.38 4.41 -11.45
N ALA A 45 -3.37 4.11 -10.62
CA ALA A 45 -3.53 3.18 -9.49
C ALA A 45 -4.60 3.65 -8.50
N GLU A 46 -4.67 4.96 -8.25
CA GLU A 46 -5.70 5.56 -7.40
C GLU A 46 -7.08 5.55 -8.05
N ALA A 47 -7.17 5.83 -9.36
CA ALA A 47 -8.43 5.76 -10.10
C ALA A 47 -9.03 4.34 -10.02
N ARG A 48 -8.20 3.32 -10.31
CA ARG A 48 -8.59 1.91 -10.20
C ARG A 48 -8.99 1.51 -8.78
N ALA A 49 -8.31 2.04 -7.76
CA ALA A 49 -8.68 1.80 -6.37
C ALA A 49 -10.07 2.35 -6.03
N ARG A 50 -10.44 3.53 -6.57
CA ARG A 50 -11.76 4.13 -6.35
C ARG A 50 -12.91 3.39 -7.03
N GLU A 51 -12.62 2.56 -8.03
CA GLU A 51 -13.61 1.72 -8.69
C GLU A 51 -13.99 0.48 -7.85
N VAL A 52 -13.20 0.14 -6.83
CA VAL A 52 -13.52 -0.97 -5.93
C VAL A 52 -14.70 -0.58 -5.04
N PRO A 53 -15.82 -1.32 -5.05
CA PRO A 53 -16.97 -1.00 -4.21
C PRO A 53 -16.65 -1.09 -2.72
N GLY A 54 -17.19 -0.15 -1.93
CA GLY A 54 -17.14 -0.23 -0.47
C GLY A 54 -15.77 0.10 0.16
N VAL A 55 -14.83 0.68 -0.60
CA VAL A 55 -13.51 1.06 -0.07
C VAL A 55 -13.41 2.55 0.23
N ARG A 56 -12.51 2.90 1.14
CA ARG A 56 -12.02 4.27 1.35
C ARG A 56 -10.62 4.41 0.78
N VAL A 57 -10.38 5.48 0.02
CA VAL A 57 -9.13 5.70 -0.70
C VAL A 57 -8.48 7.02 -0.29
N TRP A 58 -7.23 6.97 0.13
CA TRP A 58 -6.41 8.15 0.42
C TRP A 58 -5.07 8.08 -0.29
N ALA A 59 -4.62 9.21 -0.83
CA ALA A 59 -3.32 9.33 -1.45
C ALA A 59 -2.48 10.39 -0.77
N PHE A 60 -1.27 10.03 -0.36
CA PHE A 60 -0.34 10.92 0.32
C PHE A 60 0.94 11.05 -0.48
N ARG A 61 1.60 12.20 -0.32
CA ARG A 61 2.99 12.38 -0.75
C ARG A 61 3.88 12.20 0.47
N LEU A 62 4.77 11.22 0.43
CA LEU A 62 5.82 11.08 1.43
C LEU A 62 6.73 12.32 1.36
N GLN A 63 6.75 13.11 2.44
CA GLN A 63 7.54 14.34 2.56
C GLN A 63 8.95 14.03 3.07
N ASP A 64 9.06 13.37 4.23
CA ASP A 64 10.31 12.86 4.81
C ASP A 64 10.03 11.55 5.56
N GLY A 65 10.94 10.58 5.47
CA GLY A 65 10.79 9.31 6.17
C GLY A 65 11.98 8.37 6.01
N VAL A 66 12.52 7.90 7.14
CA VAL A 66 13.34 6.69 7.19
C VAL A 66 12.39 5.52 6.99
N VAL A 67 12.45 4.88 5.82
CA VAL A 67 11.79 3.59 5.62
C VAL A 67 12.63 2.54 6.37
N TYR A 68 12.26 2.24 7.62
CA TYR A 68 12.75 1.03 8.27
C TYR A 68 12.20 -0.16 7.47
N ARG A 69 13.01 -0.70 6.56
CA ARG A 69 12.79 -2.05 6.07
C ARG A 69 12.92 -2.95 7.30
N GLY A 70 11.83 -3.59 7.71
CA GLY A 70 11.81 -4.47 8.87
C GLY A 70 13.02 -5.41 8.89
N CYS A 71 13.48 -5.71 10.11
CA CYS A 71 14.68 -6.47 10.45
C CYS A 71 14.95 -7.67 9.53
N GLY A 72 15.85 -7.48 8.57
CA GLY A 72 16.29 -8.51 7.63
C GLY A 72 17.77 -8.37 7.32
N ARG A 73 18.60 -8.92 8.22
CA ARG A 73 20.07 -8.98 8.22
C ARG A 73 20.83 -7.69 8.49
N LYS A 74 21.79 -7.80 9.41
CA LYS A 74 22.83 -6.81 9.69
C LYS A 74 23.45 -6.31 8.39
N SER A 75 23.35 -5.00 8.17
CA SER A 75 24.13 -4.26 7.21
C SER A 75 25.61 -4.40 7.54
N ALA A 76 26.32 -5.23 6.78
CA ALA A 76 27.77 -5.16 6.69
C ALA A 76 28.12 -4.07 5.69
N THR A 77 28.22 -2.83 6.17
CA THR A 77 28.91 -1.74 5.45
C THR A 77 29.62 -0.85 6.47
N SER A 78 30.80 -1.30 6.90
CA SER A 78 32.00 -0.46 7.00
C SER A 78 32.63 -0.45 5.60
N PRO A 79 33.25 0.65 5.13
CA PRO A 79 34.23 1.49 5.85
C PRO A 79 33.67 2.82 6.35
#